data_AF-A0A2S2R3R4-F1
#
_entry.id   AF-A0A2S2R3R4-F1
#
_cell.length_a   1.000
_cell.length_b   1.000
_cell.length_c   1.000
_cell.angle_alpha   90.00
_cell.angle_beta   90.00
_cell.angle_gamma   90.00
#
_symmetry.space_group_name_H-M   'P 1'
#
loop_
_entity.id
_entity.type
_entity.pdbx_description
1 polymer ?
#
loop_
_entity_poly.entity_id
_entity_poly.type
_entity_poly.pdbx_seq_one_letter_code
_entity_poly.pdbx_strand_id
1 'polypeptide(L)'
;AHFYDFTLKVDDSNNNCVCIKENVIAVVKNIVYDSETKQYFLIGKEYLEMRDLYTVPCQSSLLNIYKVNNLSNNYKMWSIDSVTCKYFCYDIPGINSIAAFPILHTEKCNY
;
A
#
# COMPACT_ATOMS: atom_id res chain seq x y z
N ALA A 1 -5.49 10.60 10.55
CA ALA A 1 -4.67 11.05 9.41
C ALA A 1 -5.42 12.01 8.50
N HIS A 2 -4.87 13.21 8.29
CA HIS A 2 -5.18 14.01 7.10
C HIS A 2 -4.17 13.65 6.01
N PHE A 3 -4.65 13.18 4.87
CA PHE A 3 -3.86 13.05 3.65
C PHE A 3 -4.19 14.27 2.78
N TYR A 4 -3.21 15.13 2.52
CA TYR A 4 -3.44 16.37 1.76
C TYR A 4 -3.39 16.12 0.25
N ASP A 5 -2.60 15.13 -0.17
CA ASP A 5 -2.26 14.93 -1.58
C ASP A 5 -3.00 13.76 -2.24
N PHE A 6 -3.77 12.98 -1.45
CA PHE A 6 -4.55 11.87 -2.01
C PHE A 6 -5.81 11.51 -1.22
N THR A 7 -6.75 10.89 -1.92
CA THR A 7 -7.89 10.16 -1.34
C THR A 7 -7.67 8.65 -1.48
N LEU A 8 -8.13 7.89 -0.49
CA LEU A 8 -8.14 6.44 -0.53
C LEU A 8 -9.56 5.94 -0.83
N LYS A 9 -9.69 5.06 -1.82
CA LYS A 9 -11.00 4.56 -2.28
C LYS A 9 -10.96 3.04 -2.34
N VAL A 10 -11.79 2.36 -1.54
CA VAL A 10 -11.71 0.90 -1.34
C VAL A 10 -12.36 0.09 -2.47
N ASP A 11 -13.33 0.66 -3.15
CA ASP A 11 -14.11 0.07 -4.27
C ASP A 11 -13.44 0.24 -5.64
N ASP A 12 -12.23 0.80 -5.68
CA ASP A 12 -11.41 0.93 -6.88
C ASP A 12 -10.13 0.10 -6.70
N SER A 13 -10.03 -0.99 -7.47
CA SER A 13 -8.93 -1.96 -7.37
C SER A 13 -7.55 -1.37 -7.65
N ASN A 14 -7.48 -0.22 -8.33
CA ASN A 14 -6.22 0.45 -8.66
C ASN A 14 -5.86 1.55 -7.66
N ASN A 15 -6.75 1.84 -6.70
CA ASN A 15 -6.72 3.03 -5.84
C ASN A 15 -6.85 2.69 -4.34
N ASN A 16 -6.76 1.40 -4.02
CA ASN A 16 -6.92 0.85 -2.68
C ASN A 16 -5.61 0.31 -2.09
N CYS A 17 -4.46 0.58 -2.72
CA CYS A 17 -3.17 0.09 -2.25
C CYS A 17 -2.41 1.16 -1.47
N VAL A 18 -1.78 0.76 -0.37
CA VAL A 18 -1.01 1.64 0.52
C VAL A 18 0.24 0.94 1.04
N CYS A 19 1.23 1.73 1.45
CA CYS A 19 2.30 1.24 2.31
C CYS A 19 1.98 1.54 3.78
N ILE A 20 2.18 0.52 4.61
CA ILE A 20 2.05 0.56 6.07
C ILE A 20 3.43 0.41 6.69
N LYS A 21 3.81 1.36 7.56
CA LYS A 21 5.09 1.35 8.30
C LYS A 21 6.32 1.00 7.44
N GLU A 22 6.40 1.61 6.26
CA GLU A 22 7.51 1.57 5.29
C GLU A 22 7.76 0.23 4.58
N ASN A 23 7.21 -0.90 5.05
CA ASN A 23 7.64 -2.23 4.59
C ASN A 23 6.49 -3.15 4.16
N VAL A 24 5.24 -2.72 4.34
CA VAL A 24 4.07 -3.57 4.08
C VAL A 24 3.20 -2.92 3.02
N ILE A 25 3.17 -3.52 1.83
CA ILE A 25 2.22 -3.13 0.79
C ILE A 25 0.93 -3.90 1.01
N ALA A 26 -0.17 -3.16 1.19
CA ALA A 26 -1.47 -3.72 1.51
C ALA A 26 -2.56 -3.21 0.58
N VAL A 27 -3.50 -4.11 0.27
CA VAL A 27 -4.76 -3.82 -0.40
C VAL A 27 -5.81 -3.57 0.68
N VAL A 28 -6.29 -2.34 0.75
CA VAL A 28 -7.34 -1.92 1.68
C VAL A 28 -8.69 -2.39 1.14
N LYS A 29 -9.46 -3.04 2.01
CA LYS A 29 -10.79 -3.58 1.69
C LYS A 29 -11.91 -2.87 2.43
N ASN A 30 -11.61 -2.23 3.56
CA ASN A 30 -12.57 -1.42 4.28
C ASN A 30 -11.86 -0.32 5.08
N ILE A 31 -12.58 0.77 5.37
CA ILE A 31 -12.17 1.85 6.26
C ILE A 31 -13.22 1.94 7.35
N VAL A 32 -12.82 1.78 8.60
CA VAL A 32 -13.71 1.81 9.76
C VAL A 32 -13.32 2.93 10.70
N TYR A 33 -14.30 3.44 11.43
CA TYR A 33 -14.11 4.44 12.48
C TYR A 33 -14.45 3.81 13.82
N ASP A 34 -13.51 3.85 14.75
CA ASP A 34 -13.71 3.43 16.12
C ASP A 34 -14.19 4.63 16.94
N SER A 35 -15.42 4.56 17.44
CA SER A 35 -16.03 5.63 18.24
C SER A 35 -15.42 5.80 19.63
N GLU A 36 -14.82 4.75 20.18
CA GLU A 36 -14.21 4.79 21.52
C GLU A 36 -12.86 5.52 21.47
N THR A 37 -11.99 5.09 20.55
CA THR A 37 -10.68 5.71 20.37
C THR A 37 -10.71 6.97 19.50
N LYS A 38 -11.82 7.22 18.79
CA LYS A 38 -12.00 8.29 17.81
C LYS A 38 -10.96 8.25 16.68
N GLN A 39 -10.59 7.05 16.26
CA GLN A 39 -9.57 6.82 15.23
C GLN A 39 -10.12 6.05 14.04
N TYR A 40 -9.55 6.31 12.88
CA TYR A 40 -9.81 5.52 11.68
C TYR A 40 -8.84 4.35 11.58
N PHE A 41 -9.36 3.21 11.15
CA PHE A 41 -8.59 2.00 10.87
C PHE A 41 -8.85 1.52 9.46
N LEU A 42 -7.81 0.94 8.87
CA LEU A 42 -7.86 0.26 7.59
C LEU A 42 -7.94 -1.24 7.84
N ILE A 43 -8.89 -1.91 7.19
CA ILE A 43 -8.97 -3.37 7.16
C ILE A 43 -8.61 -3.82 5.75
N GLY A 44 -7.66 -4.74 5.64
CA GLY A 44 -7.18 -5.19 4.35
C GLY A 44 -6.29 -6.41 4.42
N LYS A 45 -5.59 -6.66 3.33
CA LYS A 45 -4.69 -7.80 3.14
C LYS A 45 -3.34 -7.31 2.67
N GLU A 46 -2.27 -7.92 3.16
CA GLU A 46 -0.90 -7.56 2.79
C GLU A 46 -0.36 -8.53 1.73
N TYR A 47 0.56 -8.06 0.89
CA TYR A 47 1.37 -8.95 0.08
C TYR A 47 2.46 -9.59 0.93
N LEU A 48 2.58 -10.92 0.88
CA LEU A 48 3.56 -11.68 1.67
C LEU A 48 4.92 -11.80 0.97
N GLU A 49 4.94 -11.63 -0.34
CA GLU A 49 6.16 -11.66 -1.14
C GLU A 49 6.42 -10.28 -1.73
N MET A 50 7.63 -9.76 -1.50
CA MET A 50 8.09 -8.47 -2.00
C MET A 50 9.55 -8.58 -2.42
N ARG A 51 9.88 -8.09 -3.62
CA ARG A 51 11.23 -8.08 -4.18
C ARG A 51 11.38 -6.96 -5.19
N ASP A 52 12.61 -6.70 -5.63
CA ASP A 52 12.86 -5.79 -6.74
C ASP A 52 12.06 -6.20 -7.98
N LEU A 53 11.37 -5.23 -8.59
CA LEU A 53 10.72 -5.36 -9.89
C LEU A 53 11.76 -5.40 -11.02
N TYR A 54 12.82 -4.61 -10.89
CA TYR A 54 13.97 -4.58 -11.78
C TYR A 54 15.25 -4.29 -10.98
N THR A 55 16.39 -4.70 -11.53
CA THR A 55 17.72 -4.48 -10.92
C THR A 55 18.64 -3.63 -11.79
N VAL A 56 18.20 -3.26 -12.99
CA VAL A 56 18.93 -2.41 -13.95
C VAL A 56 18.04 -1.21 -14.28
N PRO A 57 18.55 0.04 -14.23
CA PRO A 57 19.93 0.44 -13.95
C PRO A 57 20.34 0.32 -12.47
N CYS A 58 19.37 0.14 -11.57
CA CYS A 58 19.59 -0.09 -10.14
C CYS A 58 18.45 -0.95 -9.57
N GLN A 59 18.57 -1.35 -8.30
CA GLN A 59 17.49 -2.01 -7.56
C GLN A 59 16.27 -1.10 -7.44
N SER A 60 15.12 -1.54 -7.93
CA SER A 60 13.88 -0.76 -7.89
C SER A 60 13.43 -0.42 -6.46
N SER A 61 13.81 -1.23 -5.46
CA SER A 61 13.57 -0.94 -4.04
C SER A 61 14.24 0.36 -3.56
N LEU A 62 15.31 0.83 -4.20
CA LEU A 62 15.89 2.16 -3.91
C LEU A 62 14.92 3.31 -4.22
N LEU A 63 13.91 3.04 -5.05
CA LEU A 63 12.85 3.96 -5.44
C LEU A 63 11.50 3.56 -4.82
N ASN A 64 11.51 2.66 -3.83
CA ASN A 64 10.30 2.07 -3.23
C ASN A 64 9.39 1.37 -4.26
N ILE A 65 9.95 0.88 -5.38
CA ILE A 65 9.21 0.14 -6.41
C ILE A 65 9.44 -1.35 -6.21
N TYR A 66 8.35 -2.13 -6.20
CA TYR A 66 8.41 -3.55 -5.89
C TYR A 66 7.59 -4.40 -6.83
N LYS A 67 8.05 -5.63 -7.03
CA LYS A 67 7.21 -6.74 -7.49
C LYS A 67 6.66 -7.43 -6.25
N VAL A 68 5.33 -7.47 -6.13
CA VAL A 68 4.65 -8.12 -5.02
C VAL A 68 3.78 -9.28 -5.48
N ASN A 69 3.60 -10.25 -4.59
CA ASN A 69 2.77 -11.41 -4.84
C ASN A 69 2.22 -12.00 -3.54
N ASN A 70 1.41 -13.06 -3.66
CA ASN A 70 0.93 -13.84 -2.52
C ASN A 70 0.17 -12.97 -1.51
N LEU A 71 -0.98 -12.43 -1.94
CA LEU A 71 -1.85 -11.65 -1.07
C LEU A 71 -2.36 -12.52 0.07
N SER A 72 -2.25 -12.04 1.31
CA SER A 72 -2.60 -12.81 2.50
C SER A 72 -4.05 -13.30 2.48
N ASN A 73 -4.27 -14.53 2.95
CA ASN A 73 -5.63 -15.03 3.14
C ASN A 73 -6.35 -14.33 4.31
N ASN A 74 -5.57 -13.92 5.32
CA ASN A 74 -6.07 -13.28 6.52
C ASN A 74 -6.21 -11.77 6.34
N TYR A 75 -7.27 -11.22 6.92
CA TYR A 75 -7.42 -9.78 7.10
C TYR A 75 -6.57 -9.30 8.27
N LYS A 76 -6.03 -8.09 8.14
CA LYS A 76 -5.39 -7.35 9.21
C LYS A 76 -6.03 -5.98 9.34
N MET A 77 -5.85 -5.38 10.52
CA MET A 77 -6.31 -4.05 10.84
C MET A 77 -5.11 -3.17 11.18
N TRP A 78 -5.05 -1.98 10.59
CA TRP A 78 -3.99 -1.01 10.81
C TRP A 78 -4.58 0.34 11.14
N SER A 79 -3.99 1.08 12.08
CA SER A 79 -4.34 2.49 12.26
C SER A 79 -4.06 3.26 10.97
N ILE A 80 -4.97 4.18 10.60
CA ILE A 80 -4.76 5.04 9.42
C ILE A 80 -3.47 5.86 9.51
N ASP A 81 -2.99 6.13 10.74
CA ASP A 81 -1.78 6.91 10.95
C ASP A 81 -0.52 6.12 10.61
N SER A 82 -0.61 4.79 10.47
CA SER A 82 0.49 3.94 10.03
C SER A 82 0.69 3.90 8.51
N VAL A 83 -0.21 4.51 7.74
CA VAL A 83 -0.03 4.70 6.29
C VAL A 83 1.08 5.71 6.04
N THR A 84 2.07 5.31 5.26
CA THR A 84 3.22 6.16 4.90
C THR A 84 3.07 6.80 3.52
N CYS A 85 2.54 6.06 2.54
CA CYS A 85 2.23 6.57 1.21
C CYS A 85 1.21 5.69 0.48
N LYS A 86 0.68 6.23 -0.62
CA LYS A 86 -0.26 5.53 -1.50
C LYS A 86 0.50 4.78 -2.60
N TYR A 87 -0.01 3.61 -2.97
CA TYR A 87 0.56 2.81 -4.03
C TYR A 87 -0.43 2.63 -5.18
N PHE A 88 0.10 2.66 -6.39
CA PHE A 88 -0.55 2.18 -7.58
C PHE A 88 -0.05 0.76 -7.87
N CYS A 89 -0.97 -0.19 -7.90
CA CYS A 89 -0.67 -1.61 -8.11
C CYS A 89 -1.37 -2.10 -9.38
N TYR A 90 -0.65 -2.81 -10.24
CA TYR A 90 -1.22 -3.37 -11.47
C TYR A 90 -0.61 -4.74 -11.82
N ASP A 91 -1.38 -5.57 -12.52
CA ASP A 91 -0.95 -6.89 -12.98
C ASP A 91 0.17 -6.78 -14.02
N ILE A 92 1.23 -7.57 -13.86
CA ILE A 92 2.30 -7.67 -14.84
C ILE A 92 1.86 -8.65 -15.94
N PRO A 93 1.73 -8.22 -17.21
CA PRO A 93 1.26 -9.10 -18.28
C PRO A 93 2.13 -10.37 -18.42
N GLY A 94 1.47 -11.52 -18.48
CA GLY A 94 2.15 -12.82 -18.66
C GLY A 94 2.82 -13.39 -17.41
N ILE A 95 2.70 -12.73 -16.24
CA ILE A 95 3.24 -13.21 -14.97
C ILE A 95 2.15 -13.08 -13.89
N ASN A 96 2.00 -14.10 -13.03
CA ASN A 96 1.11 -14.01 -11.86
C ASN A 96 1.77 -13.19 -10.74
N SER A 97 1.93 -11.89 -10.94
CA SER A 97 2.53 -10.95 -9.98
C SER A 97 2.09 -9.52 -10.25
N ILE A 98 2.16 -8.69 -9.22
CA ILE A 98 1.76 -7.29 -9.24
C ILE A 98 3.00 -6.41 -9.23
N ALA A 99 2.99 -5.34 -10.02
CA ALA A 99 3.95 -4.25 -9.90
C ALA A 99 3.34 -3.16 -9.01
N ALA A 100 4.06 -2.78 -7.97
CA ALA A 100 3.64 -1.80 -6.97
C ALA A 100 4.54 -0.57 -7.05
N PHE A 101 3.96 0.57 -7.39
CA PHE A 101 4.64 1.85 -7.51
C PHE A 101 4.10 2.83 -6.48
N PRO A 102 4.99 3.53 -5.74
CA PRO A 102 4.55 4.60 -4.85
C PRO A 102 4.04 5.76 -5.70
N ILE A 103 2.93 6.37 -5.30
CA ILE A 103 2.48 7.61 -5.92
C ILE A 103 3.37 8.73 -5.36
N LEU A 104 4.16 9.36 -6.24
CA LEU A 104 5.06 10.44 -5.88
C LEU A 104 4.30 11.55 -5.14
N HIS A 105 4.98 12.16 -4.16
CA HIS A 105 4.42 13.22 -3.30
C HIS A 105 3.25 12.80 -2.40
N THR A 106 2.94 11.51 -2.27
CA THR A 106 1.99 11.01 -1.24
C THR A 106 2.66 10.56 0.04
N GLU A 107 3.99 10.72 0.13
CA GLU A 107 4.79 10.36 1.29
C GLU A 107 4.50 11.31 2.45
N LYS A 108 4.29 10.75 3.64
CA LYS A 108 4.25 11.57 4.85
C LYS A 108 5.60 12.24 5.07
N CYS A 109 5.62 13.57 5.03
CA CYS A 109 6.75 14.34 5.54
C CYS A 109 6.86 14.09 7.06
N ASN A 110 7.99 13.54 7.49
CA ASN A 110 8.34 13.45 8.91
C ASN A 110 8.79 14.86 9.36
N TYR A 111 7.87 15.67 9.88
CA TYR A 111 8.20 16.89 10.62
C TYR A 111 8.25 16.60 12.12
#